data_AF-A0A2N3HMS0-F1
#
_entry.id   AF-A0A2N3HMS0-F1
#
_cell.length_a   1.000
_cell.length_b   1.000
_cell.length_c   1.000
_cell.angle_alpha   90.00
_cell.angle_beta   90.00
_cell.angle_gamma   90.00
#
_symmetry.space_group_name_H-M   'P 1'
#
loop_
_entity.id
_entity.type
_entity.pdbx_description
1 polymer ?
#
loop_
_entity_poly.entity_id
_entity_poly.type
_entity_poly.pdbx_seq_one_letter_code
_entity_poly.pdbx_strand_id
1 'polypeptide(L)'
;MKQVFIILGLIAAILATILSVLPLSNLAIFPAIAALIFGLIAFYLSKKAGYVKKIIQFTFLLTILALSITIYKAVFTKVEVTNTEELIIKEEESKQEAIEELEDLDLEDISIE
;
A
#
# COMPACT_ATOMS: atom_id res chain seq x y z
N MET A 1 -28.54 -6.50 4.86
CA MET A 1 -27.91 -5.92 3.66
C MET A 1 -27.21 -4.58 3.91
N LYS A 2 -27.92 -3.48 4.27
CA LYS A 2 -27.32 -2.14 4.42
C LYS A 2 -26.20 -1.99 5.45
N GLN A 3 -26.24 -2.74 6.56
CA GLN A 3 -25.21 -2.68 7.60
C GLN A 3 -23.88 -3.33 7.18
N VAL A 4 -23.93 -4.35 6.30
CA VAL A 4 -22.72 -5.05 5.85
C VAL A 4 -21.85 -4.12 5.01
N PHE A 5 -22.45 -3.33 4.12
CA PHE A 5 -21.74 -2.32 3.33
C PHE A 5 -21.16 -1.19 4.18
N ILE A 6 -21.86 -0.77 5.24
CA ILE A 6 -21.35 0.23 6.18
C ILE A 6 -20.12 -0.31 6.92
N ILE A 7 -20.18 -1.55 7.40
CA ILE A 7 -19.08 -2.18 8.14
C ILE A 7 -17.87 -2.41 7.21
N LEU A 8 -18.09 -2.90 5.99
CA LEU A 8 -17.03 -3.06 4.99
C LEU A 8 -16.38 -1.71 4.63
N GLY A 9 -17.19 -0.68 4.37
CA GLY A 9 -16.69 0.66 4.07
C GLY A 9 -15.90 1.27 5.22
N LEU A 10 -16.34 1.04 6.47
CA LEU A 10 -15.63 1.51 7.66
C LEU A 10 -14.27 0.81 7.83
N ILE A 11 -14.22 -0.52 7.69
CA ILE A 11 -12.97 -1.28 7.78
C ILE A 11 -12.00 -0.84 6.67
N ALA A 12 -12.50 -0.71 5.43
CA ALA A 12 -11.69 -0.22 4.31
C ALA A 12 -11.16 1.20 4.55
N ALA A 13 -11.96 2.10 5.13
CA ALA A 13 -11.53 3.45 5.48
C ALA A 13 -10.47 3.46 6.58
N ILE A 14 -10.60 2.61 7.59
CA ILE A 14 -9.59 2.44 8.65
C ILE A 14 -8.28 1.91 8.05
N LEU A 15 -8.35 0.87 7.22
CA LEU A 15 -7.18 0.31 6.52
C LEU A 15 -6.50 1.36 5.63
N ALA A 16 -7.27 2.11 4.86
CA ALA A 16 -6.75 3.21 4.03
C ALA A 16 -6.04 4.28 4.88
N THR A 17 -6.61 4.62 6.04
CA THR A 17 -6.01 5.60 6.96
C THR A 17 -4.67 5.11 7.50
N ILE A 18 -4.60 3.86 7.95
CA ILE A 18 -3.36 3.26 8.45
C ILE A 18 -2.29 3.18 7.35
N LEU A 19 -2.65 2.69 6.15
CA LEU A 19 -1.73 2.60 5.01
C LEU A 19 -1.28 3.97 4.51
N SER A 20 -2.12 5.00 4.61
CA SER A 20 -1.79 6.37 4.18
C SER A 20 -0.66 6.98 5.03
N VAL A 21 -0.63 6.68 6.32
CA VAL A 21 0.43 7.18 7.23
C VAL A 21 1.76 6.45 6.99
N LEU A 22 1.73 5.17 6.58
CA LEU A 22 2.93 4.39 6.26
C LEU A 22 3.67 4.94 5.01
N PRO A 23 4.98 4.64 4.86
CA PRO A 23 5.74 4.97 3.64
C PRO A 23 5.19 4.26 2.39
N LEU A 24 4.43 3.18 2.58
CA LEU A 24 3.68 2.43 1.55
C LEU A 24 2.37 3.13 1.12
N SER A 25 2.27 4.45 1.29
CA SER A 25 1.06 5.24 1.06
C SER A 25 0.42 5.07 -0.33
N ASN A 26 1.18 4.72 -1.37
CA ASN A 26 0.63 4.36 -2.69
C ASN A 26 -0.34 3.17 -2.64
N LEU A 27 -0.13 2.23 -1.72
CA LEU A 27 -1.00 1.06 -1.57
C LEU A 27 -2.34 1.42 -0.90
N ALA A 28 -2.42 2.57 -0.22
CA ALA A 28 -3.64 3.06 0.43
C ALA A 28 -4.75 3.46 -0.56
N ILE A 29 -4.39 3.68 -1.83
CA ILE A 29 -5.32 4.12 -2.89
C ILE A 29 -6.41 3.06 -3.15
N PHE A 30 -6.04 1.78 -3.18
CA PHE A 30 -6.99 0.68 -3.37
C PHE A 30 -8.07 0.62 -2.28
N PRO A 31 -7.73 0.51 -0.97
CA PRO A 31 -8.73 0.52 0.09
C PRO A 31 -9.47 1.86 0.20
N ALA A 32 -8.86 2.99 -0.16
CA ALA A 32 -9.54 4.30 -0.18
C ALA A 32 -10.65 4.37 -1.24
N ILE A 33 -10.38 3.90 -2.46
CA ILE A 33 -11.38 3.84 -3.54
C ILE A 33 -12.51 2.87 -3.16
N ALA A 34 -12.16 1.69 -2.63
CA ALA A 34 -13.16 0.73 -2.16
C ALA A 34 -14.04 1.32 -1.05
N ALA A 35 -13.46 2.04 -0.09
CA ALA A 35 -14.18 2.72 0.98
C ALA A 35 -15.15 3.79 0.44
N LEU A 36 -14.75 4.57 -0.57
CA LEU A 36 -15.64 5.54 -1.22
C LEU A 36 -16.82 4.87 -1.91
N ILE A 37 -16.59 3.80 -2.68
CA ILE A 37 -17.65 3.08 -3.40
C ILE A 37 -18.63 2.46 -2.39
N PHE A 38 -18.13 1.77 -1.36
CA PHE A 38 -19.00 1.19 -0.33
C PHE A 38 -19.72 2.24 0.50
N GLY A 39 -19.06 3.37 0.81
CA GLY A 39 -19.66 4.52 1.49
C GLY A 39 -20.80 5.14 0.67
N LEU A 40 -20.63 5.30 -0.64
CA LEU A 40 -21.66 5.80 -1.56
C LEU A 40 -22.86 4.85 -1.65
N ILE A 41 -22.60 3.55 -1.82
CA ILE A 41 -23.65 2.53 -1.87
C ILE A 41 -24.42 2.49 -0.55
N ALA A 42 -23.71 2.54 0.58
CA ALA A 42 -24.31 2.61 1.91
C ALA A 42 -25.15 3.88 2.10
N PHE A 43 -24.67 5.04 1.64
CA PHE A 43 -25.40 6.30 1.70
C PHE A 43 -26.70 6.25 0.89
N TYR A 44 -26.63 5.76 -0.35
CA TYR A 44 -27.80 5.62 -1.23
C TYR A 44 -28.86 4.67 -0.63
N LEU A 45 -28.41 3.54 -0.08
CA LEU A 45 -29.29 2.56 0.54
C LEU A 45 -29.87 3.05 1.89
N SER A 46 -29.15 3.90 2.63
CA SER A 46 -29.61 4.52 3.88
C SER A 46 -30.63 5.63 3.64
N LYS A 47 -30.51 6.38 2.53
CA LYS A 47 -31.49 7.40 2.13
C LYS A 47 -32.87 6.78 1.87
N LYS A 48 -32.92 5.56 1.32
CA LYS A 48 -34.17 4.80 1.10
C LYS A 48 -34.84 4.32 2.40
N ALA A 49 -34.12 4.34 3.53
CA ALA A 49 -34.59 3.87 4.83
C ALA A 49 -34.95 4.99 5.83
N GLY A 50 -34.97 6.25 5.38
CA GLY A 50 -35.44 7.41 6.16
C GLY A 50 -34.44 7.98 7.18
N TYR A 51 -33.37 7.27 7.51
CA TYR A 51 -32.32 7.74 8.43
C TYR A 51 -30.93 7.46 7.87
N VAL A 52 -30.24 8.51 7.43
CA VAL A 52 -28.79 8.47 7.24
C VAL A 52 -28.13 8.47 8.61
N LYS A 53 -27.51 7.34 8.97
CA LYS A 53 -26.76 7.25 10.23
C LYS A 53 -25.56 8.21 10.16
N LYS A 54 -25.33 9.01 11.21
CA LYS A 54 -24.14 9.88 11.36
C LYS A 54 -22.82 9.16 11.07
N ILE A 55 -22.78 7.85 11.28
CA ILE A 55 -21.64 6.99 10.98
C ILE A 55 -21.20 7.07 9.50
N ILE A 56 -22.12 7.20 8.56
CA ILE A 56 -21.81 7.27 7.11
C ILE A 56 -21.11 8.60 6.78
N GLN A 57 -21.54 9.70 7.38
CA GLN A 57 -20.87 11.00 7.25
C GLN A 57 -19.47 10.96 7.85
N PHE A 58 -19.30 10.29 9.00
CA PHE A 58 -18.00 10.09 9.62
C PHE A 58 -17.05 9.26 8.75
N THR A 59 -17.54 8.17 8.13
CA THR A 59 -16.75 7.36 7.20
C THR A 59 -16.28 8.19 6.01
N PHE A 60 -17.17 9.00 5.42
CA PHE A 60 -16.83 9.88 4.31
C PHE A 60 -15.78 10.91 4.69
N LEU A 61 -15.93 11.56 5.84
CA LEU A 61 -14.94 12.51 6.36
C LEU A 61 -13.57 11.84 6.54
N LEU A 62 -13.54 10.64 7.12
CA LEU A 62 -12.32 9.87 7.34
C LEU A 62 -11.65 9.51 6.01
N THR A 63 -12.41 9.08 5.01
CA THR A 63 -11.88 8.74 3.69
C THR A 63 -11.33 9.95 2.95
N ILE A 64 -11.99 11.12 3.06
CA ILE A 64 -11.48 12.37 2.46
C ILE A 64 -10.17 12.80 3.13
N LEU A 65 -10.07 12.71 4.46
CA LEU A 65 -8.83 12.98 5.19
C LEU A 65 -7.68 12.06 4.75
N ALA A 66 -7.94 10.75 4.67
CA ALA A 66 -6.96 9.78 4.20
C ALA A 66 -6.53 10.06 2.75
N LEU A 67 -7.46 10.43 1.86
CA LEU A 67 -7.16 10.82 0.48
C LEU A 67 -6.27 12.06 0.43
N SER A 68 -6.60 13.10 1.20
CA SER A 68 -5.80 14.34 1.25
C SER A 68 -4.35 14.07 1.70
N ILE A 69 -4.15 13.24 2.74
CA ILE A 69 -2.81 12.85 3.20
C ILE A 69 -2.09 12.04 2.13
N THR A 70 -2.78 11.09 1.49
CA THR A 70 -2.20 10.25 0.44
C THR A 70 -1.80 11.07 -0.78
N ILE A 71 -2.66 11.98 -1.24
CA ILE A 71 -2.39 12.88 -2.38
C ILE A 71 -1.23 13.82 -2.04
N TYR A 72 -1.20 14.36 -0.82
CA TYR A 72 -0.10 15.20 -0.36
C TYR A 72 1.23 14.44 -0.41
N LYS A 73 1.29 13.23 0.15
CA LYS A 73 2.49 12.38 0.05
C LYS A 73 2.81 12.02 -1.41
N ALA A 74 1.82 11.66 -2.22
CA ALA A 74 2.05 11.30 -3.62
C ALA A 74 2.62 12.45 -4.47
N VAL A 75 2.25 13.70 -4.19
CA VAL A 75 2.70 14.88 -4.94
C VAL A 75 3.99 15.49 -4.38
N PHE A 76 4.14 15.53 -3.04
CA PHE A 76 5.24 16.22 -2.37
C PHE A 76 6.35 15.30 -1.85
N THR A 77 6.06 14.01 -1.64
CA THR A 77 7.08 13.01 -1.34
C THR A 77 7.49 12.38 -2.66
N LYS A 78 8.68 12.76 -3.17
CA LYS A 78 9.37 11.87 -4.11
C LYS A 78 9.46 10.54 -3.40
N VAL A 79 8.86 9.50 -3.97
CA VAL A 79 9.13 8.13 -3.55
C VAL A 79 10.59 7.90 -3.94
N GLU A 80 11.51 8.40 -3.12
CA GLU A 80 12.88 7.95 -3.13
C GLU A 80 12.76 6.48 -2.77
N VAL A 81 12.84 5.65 -3.81
CA VAL A 81 13.25 4.27 -3.71
C VAL A 81 14.71 4.28 -3.25
N THR A 82 14.96 4.78 -2.04
CA THR A 82 16.29 4.90 -1.43
C THR A 82 17.03 3.57 -1.47
N ASN A 83 16.29 2.45 -1.44
CA ASN A 83 16.88 1.12 -1.45
C ASN A 83 17.03 0.49 -2.84
N THR A 84 16.59 1.10 -3.94
CA THR A 84 16.83 0.45 -5.25
C THR A 84 18.30 0.53 -5.64
N GLU A 85 18.98 1.66 -5.39
CA GLU A 85 20.43 1.74 -5.55
C GLU A 85 21.17 0.82 -4.58
N GLU A 86 20.79 0.79 -3.30
CA GLU A 86 21.42 -0.07 -2.29
C GLU A 86 21.21 -1.57 -2.59
N LEU A 87 20.04 -1.96 -3.13
CA LEU A 87 19.77 -3.32 -3.59
C LEU A 87 20.56 -3.68 -4.85
N ILE A 88 20.72 -2.74 -5.80
CA ILE A 88 21.54 -2.94 -7.00
C ILE A 88 23.01 -3.09 -6.61
N ILE A 89 23.53 -2.23 -5.73
CA ILE A 89 24.91 -2.30 -5.21
C ILE A 89 25.13 -3.63 -4.50
N LYS A 90 24.21 -4.04 -3.61
CA LYS A 90 24.30 -5.32 -2.91
C LYS A 90 24.23 -6.53 -3.86
N GLU A 91 23.41 -6.45 -4.91
CA GLU A 91 23.35 -7.50 -5.93
C GLU A 91 24.65 -7.58 -6.74
N GLU A 92 25.28 -6.44 -7.03
CA GLU A 92 26.56 -6.36 -7.74
C GLU A 92 27.73 -6.82 -6.86
N GLU A 93 27.76 -6.44 -5.58
CA GLU A 93 28.70 -6.95 -4.58
C GLU A 93 28.57 -8.47 -4.42
N SER A 94 27.35 -9.01 -4.26
CA SER A 94 27.16 -10.47 -4.19
C SER A 94 27.56 -11.20 -5.47
N LYS A 95 27.47 -10.55 -6.64
CA LYS A 95 27.96 -11.14 -7.90
C LYS A 95 29.49 -11.12 -7.94
N GLN A 96 30.12 -10.04 -7.53
CA GLN A 96 31.59 -9.95 -7.46
C GLN A 96 32.15 -10.94 -6.44
N GLU A 97 31.56 -11.01 -5.25
CA GLU A 97 31.95 -11.96 -4.21
C GLU A 97 31.81 -13.42 -4.68
N ALA A 98 30.73 -13.75 -5.41
CA ALA A 98 30.57 -15.07 -6.00
C ALA A 98 31.57 -15.35 -7.14
N ILE A 99 32.00 -14.34 -7.90
CA ILE A 99 33.05 -14.49 -8.93
C ILE A 99 34.41 -14.69 -8.26
N GLU A 100 34.73 -13.91 -7.23
CA GLU A 100 35.97 -14.01 -6.46
C GLU A 100 36.05 -15.38 -5.76
N GLU A 101 34.95 -15.85 -5.16
CA GLU A 101 34.87 -17.20 -4.57
C GLU A 101 35.05 -18.31 -5.63
N LEU A 102 34.59 -18.10 -6.87
CA LEU A 102 34.79 -19.02 -7.98
C LEU A 102 36.19 -18.96 -8.60
N GLU A 103 36.87 -17.81 -8.55
CA GLU A 103 38.25 -17.63 -9.00
C GLU A 103 39.24 -18.16 -7.95
N ASP A 104 38.94 -17.99 -6.66
CA ASP A 104 39.68 -18.57 -5.53
C ASP A 104 39.45 -20.08 -5.38
N LEU A 105 38.33 -20.59 -5.89
CA LEU A 105 38.14 -22.01 -6.15
C LEU A 105 39.06 -22.40 -7.32
N ASP A 106 40.28 -22.80 -6.99
CA ASP A 106 41.30 -23.26 -7.93
C ASP A 106 40.78 -24.45 -8.76
N LEU A 107 40.12 -24.17 -9.90
CA LEU A 107 39.50 -25.14 -10.80
C LEU A 107 40.52 -26.06 -11.50
N GLU A 108 41.83 -25.83 -11.28
CA GLU A 108 42.92 -26.64 -11.82
C GLU A 108 43.01 -28.05 -11.19
N ASP A 109 42.36 -28.30 -10.03
CA ASP A 109 42.35 -29.62 -9.38
C ASP A 109 41.09 -30.47 -9.67
N ILE A 110 40.13 -29.97 -10.47
CA ILE A 110 39.01 -30.80 -10.97
C ILE A 110 39.44 -31.53 -12.24
N SER A 111 40.36 -32.49 -12.08
CA SER A 111 40.58 -33.53 -13.06
C SER A 111 39.28 -34.34 -13.24
N ILE A 112 38.56 -34.08 -14.32
CA ILE A 112 37.51 -34.96 -14.82
C ILE A 112 38.21 -36.19 -15.41
N GLU A 113 38.28 -37.26 -14.62
CA GLU A 113 38.55 -38.63 -15.07
C GLU A 113 37.25 -39.46 -15.07
#